data_AF-A0A7J7R1D9-F1
#
_entry.id   AF-A0A7J7R1D9-F1
#
_cell.length_a   1.000
_cell.length_b   1.000
_cell.length_c   1.000
_cell.angle_alpha   90.00
_cell.angle_beta   90.00
_cell.angle_gamma   90.00
#
_symmetry.space_group_name_H-M   'P 1'
#
loop_
_entity.id
_entity.type
_entity.pdbx_description
1 polymer ?
#
loop_
_entity_poly.entity_id
_entity_poly.type
_entity_poly.pdbx_seq_one_letter_code
_entity_poly.pdbx_strand_id
1 'polypeptide(L)'
;MSEVERRFPGSLAAVDADRPQVLPEALPGSAGVMYELCAGIVDQPGLSLEEVACKEAWEECGYRLAPADLRRVATYKAGVGLTGSSQTMFYAEVTDAQRGGPGGGLAEEGELIEVVHLPLGGAQAFSDNPDVPKTLGVIFGISWFLHCVGPGLGLL
;
A
#
# COMPACT_ATOMS: atom_id res chain seq x y z
N MET A 1 -7.07 -9.17 12.27
CA MET A 1 -7.16 -8.57 13.62
C MET A 1 -5.91 -7.76 13.88
N SER A 2 -6.05 -6.44 14.08
CA SER A 2 -4.95 -5.53 14.41
C SER A 2 -4.32 -5.88 15.77
N GLU A 3 -3.10 -5.41 16.03
CA GLU A 3 -2.43 -5.62 17.32
C GLU A 3 -3.24 -5.02 18.49
N VAL A 4 -4.00 -3.95 18.22
CA VAL A 4 -4.97 -3.35 19.14
C VAL A 4 -6.10 -4.32 19.45
N GLU A 5 -6.74 -4.92 18.44
CA GLU A 5 -7.83 -5.89 18.66
C GLU A 5 -7.36 -7.18 19.36
N ARG A 6 -6.11 -7.58 19.13
CA ARG A 6 -5.48 -8.73 19.83
C ARG A 6 -5.19 -8.43 21.30
N ARG A 7 -4.73 -7.21 21.61
CA ARG A 7 -4.46 -6.78 23.00
C ARG A 7 -5.71 -6.38 23.76
N PHE A 8 -6.77 -5.95 23.06
CA PHE A 8 -8.03 -5.52 23.64
C PHE A 8 -9.23 -6.24 22.98
N PRO A 9 -9.32 -7.58 23.10
CA PRO A 9 -10.44 -8.35 22.54
C PRO A 9 -11.69 -8.08 23.39
N GLY A 10 -12.45 -7.02 23.08
CA GLY A 10 -13.67 -6.71 23.84
C GLY A 10 -14.24 -5.29 23.73
N SER A 11 -13.58 -4.34 23.09
CA SER A 11 -14.07 -2.93 23.05
C SER A 11 -15.42 -2.73 22.35
N LEU A 12 -16.00 -3.74 21.70
CA LEU A 12 -17.31 -3.66 21.04
C LEU A 12 -18.33 -4.70 21.54
N ALA A 13 -17.98 -5.54 22.52
CA ALA A 13 -18.82 -6.67 22.93
C ALA A 13 -18.78 -6.92 24.45
N ALA A 14 -19.21 -5.95 25.26
CA ALA A 14 -19.83 -6.17 26.57
C ALA A 14 -20.23 -4.81 27.16
N VAL A 15 -21.54 -4.51 27.13
CA VAL A 15 -22.10 -3.27 27.70
C VAL A 15 -21.94 -3.20 29.24
N ASP A 16 -21.57 -4.31 29.89
CA ASP A 16 -21.47 -4.43 31.36
C ASP A 16 -20.03 -4.46 31.92
N ALA A 17 -19.01 -4.23 31.09
CA ALA A 17 -17.61 -4.16 31.53
C ALA A 17 -16.91 -2.85 31.10
N ASP A 18 -17.68 -1.77 30.98
CA ASP A 18 -17.22 -0.44 30.55
C ASP A 18 -16.48 0.30 31.67
N ARG A 19 -15.40 -0.31 32.15
CA ARG A 19 -14.44 0.37 33.01
C ARG A 19 -13.35 0.92 32.09
N PRO A 20 -13.05 2.24 32.12
CA PRO A 20 -12.01 2.82 31.27
C PRO A 20 -10.72 2.03 31.43
N GLN A 21 -10.36 1.27 30.39
CA GLN A 21 -9.07 0.63 30.36
C GLN A 21 -8.06 1.71 29.98
N VAL A 22 -7.05 1.88 30.82
CA VAL A 22 -5.93 2.77 30.50
C VAL A 22 -5.23 2.18 29.29
N LEU A 23 -5.43 2.80 28.12
CA LEU A 23 -4.65 2.49 26.95
C LEU A 23 -3.17 2.71 27.30
N PRO A 24 -2.26 1.79 26.97
CA PRO A 24 -0.82 2.02 27.09
C PRO A 24 -0.47 3.38 26.47
N GLU A 25 0.39 4.16 27.13
CA GLU A 25 0.75 5.52 26.68
C GLU A 25 1.28 5.55 25.23
N ALA A 26 1.87 4.46 24.75
CA ALA A 26 2.21 4.25 23.34
C ALA A 26 2.34 2.75 22.99
N LEU A 27 1.95 2.39 21.76
CA LEU A 27 2.28 1.10 21.16
C LEU A 27 3.66 1.18 20.48
N PRO A 28 4.40 0.06 20.33
CA PRO A 28 5.62 0.06 19.54
C PRO A 28 5.29 0.40 18.08
N GLY A 29 6.19 1.12 17.39
CA GLY A 29 5.98 1.52 15.99
C GLY A 29 5.75 0.33 15.05
N SER A 30 6.31 -0.84 15.37
CA SER A 30 6.08 -2.10 14.64
C SER A 30 4.60 -2.50 14.57
N ALA A 31 3.78 -2.09 15.54
CA ALA A 31 2.35 -2.40 15.58
C ALA A 31 1.54 -1.68 14.48
N GLY A 32 2.11 -0.60 13.92
CA GLY A 32 1.50 0.18 12.85
C GLY A 32 2.02 -0.14 11.45
N VAL A 33 2.94 -1.09 11.31
CA VAL A 33 3.51 -1.44 10.00
C VAL A 33 2.45 -2.11 9.14
N MET A 34 2.29 -1.60 7.92
CA MET A 34 1.31 -2.08 6.95
C MET A 34 1.97 -2.21 5.58
N TYR A 35 1.61 -3.27 4.85
CA TYR A 35 1.98 -3.41 3.45
C TYR A 35 1.00 -2.62 2.59
N GLU A 36 1.54 -1.70 1.80
CA GLU A 36 0.80 -0.78 0.95
C GLU A 36 1.36 -0.81 -0.47
N LEU A 37 0.59 -0.28 -1.42
CA LEU A 37 1.13 0.07 -2.73
C LEU A 37 1.73 1.47 -2.61
N CYS A 38 2.79 1.73 -3.38
CA CYS A 38 3.32 3.08 -3.56
C CYS A 38 2.21 4.05 -4.00
N ALA A 39 2.09 5.18 -3.29
CA ALA A 39 0.99 6.12 -3.48
C ALA A 39 1.29 7.48 -2.88
N GLY A 40 0.85 8.54 -3.55
CA GLY A 40 0.94 9.90 -3.02
C GLY A 40 -0.30 10.73 -3.34
N ILE A 41 -0.38 11.89 -2.70
CA ILE A 41 -1.49 12.83 -2.86
C ILE A 41 -1.24 13.69 -4.11
N VAL A 42 -2.30 14.01 -4.85
CA VAL A 42 -2.24 14.98 -5.94
C VAL A 42 -2.43 16.38 -5.37
N ASP A 43 -1.35 16.99 -4.90
CA ASP A 43 -1.33 18.30 -4.25
C ASP A 43 -0.59 19.39 -5.04
N GLN A 44 0.23 19.00 -6.02
CA GLN A 44 0.95 19.92 -6.91
C GLN A 44 0.12 20.27 -8.16
N PRO A 45 -0.14 21.56 -8.42
CA PRO A 45 -0.94 21.96 -9.57
C PRO A 45 -0.18 21.74 -10.88
N GLY A 46 -0.89 21.26 -11.90
CA GLY A 46 -0.38 21.11 -13.26
C GLY A 46 0.30 19.77 -13.56
N LEU A 47 0.48 18.90 -12.56
CA LEU A 47 0.91 17.52 -12.77
C LEU A 47 -0.27 16.63 -13.18
N SER A 48 -0.01 15.74 -14.14
CA SER A 48 -0.86 14.59 -14.45
C SER A 48 -0.79 13.53 -13.34
N LEU A 49 -1.76 12.62 -13.32
CA LEU A 49 -1.77 11.52 -12.36
C LEU A 49 -0.56 10.59 -12.54
N GLU A 50 -0.16 10.42 -13.80
CA GLU A 50 1.00 9.66 -14.21
C GLU A 50 2.31 10.29 -13.73
N GLU A 51 2.44 11.63 -13.80
CA GLU A 51 3.60 12.35 -13.28
C GLU A 51 3.70 12.23 -11.76
N VAL A 52 2.58 12.34 -11.04
CA VAL A 52 2.55 12.10 -9.58
C VAL A 52 2.98 10.66 -9.28
N ALA A 53 2.41 9.66 -9.96
CA ALA A 53 2.80 8.26 -9.74
C ALA A 53 4.30 8.00 -10.02
N CYS A 54 4.89 8.66 -11.02
CA CYS A 54 6.33 8.56 -11.30
C CYS A 54 7.17 9.23 -10.20
N LYS A 55 6.73 10.37 -9.67
CA LYS A 55 7.38 11.06 -8.54
C LYS A 55 7.43 10.15 -7.32
N GLU A 56 6.30 9.59 -6.93
CA GLU A 56 6.18 8.72 -5.75
C GLU A 56 6.96 7.41 -5.93
N ALA A 57 6.94 6.82 -7.14
CA ALA A 57 7.76 5.63 -7.42
C ALA A 57 9.27 5.89 -7.28
N TRP A 58 9.72 7.12 -7.55
CA TRP A 58 11.10 7.51 -7.33
C TRP A 58 11.40 7.70 -5.84
N GLU A 59 10.55 8.43 -5.12
CA GLU A 59 10.73 8.77 -3.70
C GLU A 59 10.58 7.54 -2.79
N GLU A 60 9.48 6.79 -2.93
CA GLU A 60 9.16 5.66 -2.06
C GLU A 60 9.86 4.37 -2.50
N CYS A 61 9.97 4.12 -3.80
CA CYS A 61 10.46 2.83 -4.32
C CYS A 61 11.86 2.87 -4.96
N GLY A 62 12.39 4.06 -5.28
CA GLY A 62 13.70 4.21 -5.90
C GLY A 62 13.77 3.85 -7.39
N TYR A 63 12.61 3.75 -8.07
CA TYR A 63 12.54 3.42 -9.50
C TYR A 63 12.25 4.66 -10.35
N ARG A 64 12.99 4.81 -11.45
CA ARG A 64 12.76 5.86 -12.44
C ARG A 64 11.80 5.38 -13.52
N LEU A 65 10.64 6.01 -13.59
CA LEU A 65 9.60 5.75 -14.58
C LEU A 65 9.32 7.02 -15.39
N ALA A 66 8.89 6.84 -16.64
CA ALA A 66 8.23 7.87 -17.42
C ALA A 66 6.71 7.66 -17.42
N PRO A 67 5.89 8.72 -17.57
CA PRO A 67 4.44 8.59 -17.68
C PRO A 67 3.97 7.57 -18.74
N ALA A 68 4.73 7.42 -19.83
CA ALA A 68 4.44 6.46 -20.91
C ALA A 68 4.62 4.99 -20.50
N ASP A 69 5.36 4.72 -19.41
CA ASP A 69 5.55 3.37 -18.87
C ASP A 69 4.33 2.91 -18.06
N LEU A 70 3.47 3.86 -17.63
CA LEU A 70 2.34 3.58 -16.76
C LEU A 70 1.12 3.11 -17.54
N ARG A 71 0.63 1.93 -17.17
CA ARG A 71 -0.68 1.41 -17.58
C ARG A 71 -1.70 1.67 -16.47
N ARG A 72 -2.73 2.45 -16.75
CA ARG A 72 -3.86 2.63 -15.82
C ARG A 72 -4.59 1.31 -15.58
N VAL A 73 -4.74 0.94 -14.31
CA VAL A 73 -5.42 -0.29 -13.86
C VAL A 73 -6.89 0.01 -13.56
N ALA A 74 -7.15 0.97 -12.68
CA ALA A 74 -8.49 1.32 -12.23
C ALA A 74 -8.55 2.74 -11.67
N THR A 75 -9.73 3.33 -11.69
CA THR A 75 -10.07 4.55 -10.94
C THR A 75 -11.28 4.26 -10.08
N TYR A 76 -11.21 4.56 -8.79
CA TYR A 76 -12.23 4.20 -7.81
C TYR A 76 -12.37 5.24 -6.71
N LYS A 77 -13.41 5.09 -5.89
CA LYS A 77 -13.65 5.92 -4.70
C LYS A 77 -13.19 5.16 -3.46
N ALA A 78 -12.32 5.80 -2.68
CA ALA A 78 -11.82 5.30 -1.40
C ALA A 78 -12.41 6.12 -0.24
N GLY A 79 -12.44 5.55 0.96
CA GLY A 79 -12.90 6.26 2.16
C GLY A 79 -14.34 6.77 2.06
N VAL A 80 -15.24 6.06 1.38
CA VAL A 80 -16.61 6.54 1.03
C VAL A 80 -17.47 6.98 2.22
N GLY A 81 -17.19 6.48 3.43
CA GLY A 81 -17.87 6.91 4.66
C GLY A 81 -17.25 8.13 5.35
N LEU A 82 -16.13 8.65 4.84
CA LEU A 82 -15.33 9.71 5.47
C LEU A 82 -14.97 10.82 4.47
N THR A 83 -14.23 10.49 3.43
CA THR A 83 -13.64 11.46 2.49
C THR A 83 -14.20 11.36 1.07
N GLY A 84 -14.57 10.16 0.63
CA GLY A 84 -14.99 9.92 -0.77
C GLY A 84 -13.90 10.23 -1.81
N SER A 85 -12.63 10.14 -1.42
CA SER A 85 -11.48 10.49 -2.25
C SER A 85 -11.42 9.66 -3.53
N SER A 86 -11.05 10.28 -4.65
CA SER A 86 -10.77 9.57 -5.90
C SER A 86 -9.34 9.04 -5.88
N GLN A 87 -9.14 7.78 -6.20
CA GLN A 87 -7.83 7.17 -6.39
C GLN A 87 -7.73 6.55 -7.78
N THR A 88 -6.55 6.63 -8.39
CA THR A 88 -6.24 5.98 -9.67
C THR A 88 -5.00 5.13 -9.48
N MET A 89 -5.12 3.85 -9.81
CA MET A 89 -4.03 2.87 -9.72
C MET A 89 -3.38 2.69 -11.09
N PHE A 90 -2.04 2.64 -11.10
CA PHE A 90 -1.24 2.35 -12.28
C PHE A 90 -0.39 1.09 -12.07
N TYR A 91 0.09 0.54 -13.18
CA TYR A 91 0.99 -0.59 -13.26
C TYR A 91 2.16 -0.24 -14.19
N ALA A 92 3.37 -0.64 -13.83
CA ALA A 92 4.55 -0.60 -14.70
C ALA A 92 5.39 -1.87 -14.52
N GLU A 93 6.00 -2.32 -15.61
CA GLU A 93 7.10 -3.29 -15.58
C GLU A 93 8.41 -2.54 -15.41
N VAL A 94 9.28 -3.06 -14.54
CA VAL A 94 10.57 -2.45 -14.24
C VAL A 94 11.70 -3.46 -14.31
N THR A 95 12.90 -2.94 -14.53
CA THR A 95 14.16 -3.69 -14.49
C THR A 95 15.13 -3.03 -13.52
N ASP A 96 16.18 -3.76 -13.13
CA ASP A 96 17.24 -3.22 -12.27
C ASP A 96 17.93 -1.98 -12.86
N ALA A 97 17.90 -1.82 -14.20
CA ALA A 97 18.44 -0.62 -14.86
C ALA A 97 17.68 0.67 -14.50
N GLN A 98 16.41 0.55 -14.10
CA GLN A 98 15.58 1.68 -13.67
C GLN A 98 15.71 1.96 -12.15
N ARG A 99 16.34 1.06 -11.39
CA ARG A 99 16.56 1.23 -9.96
C ARG A 99 17.71 2.20 -9.72
N GLY A 100 17.37 3.47 -9.48
CA GLY A 100 18.34 4.56 -9.36
C GLY A 100 18.51 5.10 -7.93
N GLY A 101 17.65 4.72 -7.00
CA GLY A 101 17.64 5.22 -5.62
C GLY A 101 17.36 4.12 -4.59
N PRO A 102 17.58 4.41 -3.30
CA PRO A 102 17.25 3.48 -2.22
C PRO A 102 15.73 3.32 -2.00
N GLY A 103 14.92 4.29 -2.47
CA GLY A 103 13.54 4.45 -2.04
C GLY A 103 13.47 4.90 -0.58
N GLY A 104 12.32 4.70 0.05
CA GLY A 104 12.10 4.92 1.48
C GLY A 104 11.36 6.20 1.85
N GLY A 105 10.94 6.99 0.86
CA GLY A 105 10.17 8.22 1.05
C GLY A 105 11.04 9.40 1.50
N LEU A 106 10.39 10.47 1.92
CA LEU A 106 11.01 11.71 2.37
C LEU A 106 10.93 11.85 3.89
N ALA A 107 12.09 11.73 4.56
CA ALA A 107 12.18 11.87 6.02
C ALA A 107 11.71 13.25 6.53
N GLU A 108 11.84 14.29 5.72
CA GLU A 108 11.36 15.64 6.02
C GLU A 108 9.83 15.76 6.02
N GLU A 109 9.15 14.87 5.31
CA GLU A 109 7.68 14.72 5.33
C GLU A 109 7.21 13.74 6.41
N GLY A 110 8.16 13.19 7.20
CA GLY A 110 7.87 12.23 8.26
C GLY A 110 7.68 10.80 7.75
N GLU A 111 8.07 10.52 6.50
CA GLU A 111 7.95 9.20 5.91
C GLU A 111 9.08 8.27 6.36
N LEU A 112 8.70 7.03 6.66
CA LEU A 112 9.63 5.95 6.96
C LEU A 112 9.14 4.69 6.27
N ILE A 113 9.55 4.50 5.03
CA ILE A 113 9.05 3.45 4.14
C ILE A 113 10.15 2.41 3.90
N GLU A 114 9.77 1.14 3.84
CA GLU A 114 10.65 0.04 3.43
C GLU A 114 10.16 -0.54 2.10
N VAL A 115 11.05 -0.64 1.11
CA VAL A 115 10.72 -1.23 -0.19
C VAL A 115 10.71 -2.76 -0.09
N VAL A 116 9.54 -3.36 -0.29
CA VAL A 116 9.36 -4.82 -0.25
C VAL A 116 9.30 -5.40 -1.64
N HIS A 117 10.17 -6.37 -1.93
CA HIS A 117 10.12 -7.16 -3.17
C HIS A 117 9.45 -8.50 -2.88
N LEU A 118 8.23 -8.70 -3.38
CA LEU A 118 7.44 -9.92 -3.19
C LEU A 118 7.64 -10.89 -4.37
N PRO A 119 8.22 -12.09 -4.16
CA PRO A 119 8.35 -13.07 -5.22
C PRO A 119 6.98 -13.55 -5.72
N LEU A 120 6.82 -13.67 -7.05
CA LEU A 120 5.54 -14.02 -7.68
C LEU A 120 4.98 -15.37 -7.20
N GLY A 121 5.83 -16.37 -7.00
CA GLY A 121 5.42 -17.69 -6.49
C GLY A 121 4.81 -17.66 -5.08
N GLY A 122 5.08 -16.62 -4.28
CA GLY A 122 4.50 -16.43 -2.95
C GLY A 122 3.38 -15.39 -2.89
N ALA A 123 3.07 -14.71 -4.00
CA ALA A 123 2.21 -13.53 -3.98
C ALA A 123 0.76 -13.85 -3.57
N GLN A 124 0.20 -14.95 -4.08
CA GLN A 124 -1.15 -15.37 -3.73
C GLN A 124 -1.25 -15.73 -2.24
N ALA A 125 -0.32 -16.54 -1.73
CA ALA A 125 -0.29 -16.93 -0.32
C ALA A 125 -0.09 -15.72 0.61
N PHE A 126 0.73 -14.75 0.21
CA PHE A 126 0.89 -13.49 0.92
C PHE A 126 -0.43 -12.71 0.96
N SER A 127 -1.09 -12.56 -0.19
CA SER A 127 -2.39 -11.87 -0.31
C SER A 127 -3.46 -12.50 0.59
N ASP A 128 -3.55 -13.82 0.59
CA ASP A 128 -4.57 -14.57 1.32
C ASP A 128 -4.32 -14.64 2.83
N ASN A 129 -3.09 -14.41 3.30
CA ASN A 129 -2.76 -14.52 4.72
C ASN A 129 -3.37 -13.37 5.56
N PRO A 130 -4.36 -13.62 6.44
CA PRO A 130 -5.03 -12.57 7.21
C PRO A 130 -4.19 -12.03 8.38
N ASP A 131 -3.08 -12.69 8.72
CA ASP A 131 -2.17 -12.26 9.79
C ASP A 131 -1.16 -11.21 9.32
N VAL A 132 -1.07 -10.97 8.01
CA VAL A 132 -0.22 -9.93 7.43
C VAL A 132 -1.06 -8.66 7.20
N PRO A 133 -0.81 -7.56 7.94
CA PRO A 133 -1.54 -6.31 7.76
C PRO A 133 -1.25 -5.70 6.38
N LYS A 134 -2.27 -5.59 5.54
CA LYS A 134 -2.13 -5.06 4.19
C LYS A 134 -3.40 -4.37 3.74
N THR A 135 -3.26 -3.40 2.85
CA THR A 135 -4.42 -2.68 2.32
C THR A 135 -5.17 -3.50 1.28
N LEU A 136 -6.42 -3.14 1.03
CA LEU A 136 -7.20 -3.70 -0.08
C LEU A 136 -6.53 -3.45 -1.44
N GLY A 137 -5.79 -2.34 -1.56
CA GLY A 137 -4.99 -2.02 -2.75
C GLY A 137 -3.97 -3.10 -3.06
N VAL A 138 -3.24 -3.60 -2.04
CA VAL A 138 -2.28 -4.70 -2.21
C VAL A 138 -2.98 -6.00 -2.65
N ILE A 139 -4.08 -6.36 -2.01
CA ILE A 139 -4.85 -7.57 -2.35
C ILE A 139 -5.35 -7.49 -3.81
N PHE A 140 -5.95 -6.35 -4.18
CA PHE A 140 -6.44 -6.12 -5.53
C PHE A 140 -5.30 -6.09 -6.55
N GLY A 141 -4.19 -5.42 -6.25
CA GLY A 141 -3.04 -5.32 -7.14
C GLY A 141 -2.42 -6.67 -7.48
N ILE A 142 -2.25 -7.54 -6.46
CA ILE A 142 -1.77 -8.91 -6.66
C ILE A 142 -2.77 -9.72 -7.50
N SER A 143 -4.05 -9.69 -7.14
CA SER A 143 -5.10 -10.42 -7.86
C SER A 143 -5.20 -9.98 -9.33
N TRP A 144 -5.21 -8.67 -9.57
CA TRP A 144 -5.22 -8.09 -10.91
C TRP A 144 -3.97 -8.49 -11.71
N PHE A 145 -2.78 -8.39 -11.11
CA PHE A 145 -1.53 -8.78 -11.78
C PHE A 145 -1.57 -10.26 -12.19
N LEU A 146 -1.88 -11.16 -11.25
CA LEU A 146 -1.91 -12.59 -11.51
C LEU A 146 -2.96 -12.96 -12.57
N HIS A 147 -4.09 -12.25 -12.63
CA HIS A 147 -5.14 -12.53 -13.60
C HIS A 147 -4.93 -11.88 -14.98
N CYS A 148 -4.45 -10.63 -15.01
CA CYS A 148 -4.40 -9.81 -16.22
C CYS A 148 -3.01 -9.73 -16.87
N VAL A 149 -1.94 -9.98 -16.11
CA VAL A 149 -0.54 -9.91 -16.60
C VAL A 149 0.13 -11.28 -16.53
N GLY A 150 -0.06 -12.02 -15.43
CA GLY A 150 0.52 -13.35 -15.18
C GLY A 150 0.45 -14.33 -16.36
N PRO A 151 -0.70 -14.51 -17.03
CA PRO A 151 -0.81 -15.43 -18.17
C PRO A 151 0.12 -15.05 -19.34
N GLY A 152 0.34 -13.75 -19.57
CA GLY A 152 1.22 -13.25 -20.63
C GLY A 152 2.71 -13.48 -20.37
N LEU A 153 3.08 -13.72 -19.11
CA LEU A 153 4.45 -14.00 -18.66
C LEU A 153 4.72 -15.50 -18.49
N GLY A 154 3.72 -16.36 -18.76
CA GLY A 154 3.83 -17.81 -18.55
C GLY A 154 3.87 -18.22 -17.07
N LEU A 155 3.28 -17.41 -16.19
CA LEU A 155 3.27 -17.62 -14.73
C LEU A 155 2.08 -18.45 -14.23
N LEU A 156 1.26 -18.99 -15.14
CA LEU A 156 0.10 -19.85 -14.87
C LEU A 156 0.04 -20.97 -15.91
#